data_AF-A0A3L5TQM8-F1
#
_entry.id   AF-A0A3L5TQM8-F1
#
_cell.length_a   1.000
_cell.length_b   1.000
_cell.length_c   1.000
_cell.angle_alpha   90.00
_cell.angle_beta   90.00
_cell.angle_gamma   90.00
#
_symmetry.space_group_name_H-M   'P 1'
#
loop_
_entity.id
_entity.type
_entity.pdbx_description
1 polymer ?
#
loop_
_entity_poly.entity_id
_entity_poly.type
_entity_poly.pdbx_seq_one_letter_code
_entity_poly.pdbx_strand_id
1 'polypeptide(L)'
;LPRLPEVCPDGTFGYRCNFQCRCHEDQVCNKKTGECPGGRCAEEFWGTRCQLSNNCFYNGEADNYMGTVAVSYNNYTCKKWVEQFHFYTEVNFPDGTMPENFCRTAKDFPRPWCYTTD
;
A
#
# COMPACT_ATOMS: atom_id res chain seq x y z
N LEU A 1 -33.52 19.94 0.82
CA LEU A 1 -32.44 18.94 0.63
C LEU A 1 -31.77 18.72 1.98
N PRO A 2 -31.58 17.48 2.48
CA PRO A 2 -30.88 17.27 3.74
C PRO A 2 -29.43 17.72 3.59
N ARG A 3 -28.92 18.45 4.59
CA ARG A 3 -27.53 18.91 4.65
C ARG A 3 -26.62 17.67 4.72
N LEU A 4 -25.64 17.59 3.83
CA LEU A 4 -24.59 16.57 3.94
C LEU A 4 -23.84 16.79 5.26
N PRO A 5 -23.47 15.71 6.00
CA PRO A 5 -22.62 15.86 7.17
C PRO A 5 -21.29 16.51 6.75
N GLU A 6 -20.88 17.57 7.47
CA GLU A 6 -19.66 18.32 7.16
C GLU A 6 -18.38 17.47 7.35
N VAL A 7 -18.47 16.42 8.18
CA VAL A 7 -17.38 15.48 8.49
C VAL A 7 -17.95 14.06 8.54
N CYS A 8 -17.17 13.08 8.06
CA CYS A 8 -17.59 11.69 8.09
C CYS A 8 -17.55 11.07 9.48
N PRO A 9 -18.54 10.22 9.84
CA PRO A 9 -18.51 9.48 11.09
C PRO A 9 -17.29 8.55 11.17
N ASP A 10 -16.93 8.15 12.38
CA ASP A 10 -15.85 7.19 12.61
C ASP A 10 -16.11 5.88 11.86
N GLY A 11 -15.05 5.33 11.29
CA GLY A 11 -15.14 4.17 10.40
C GLY A 11 -15.50 4.50 8.94
N THR A 12 -15.70 5.76 8.55
CA THR A 12 -15.99 6.14 7.15
C THR A 12 -15.19 7.33 6.64
N PHE A 13 -15.00 7.39 5.32
CA PHE A 13 -14.28 8.49 4.65
C PHE A 13 -14.77 8.76 3.22
N GLY A 14 -14.25 9.84 2.63
CA GLY A 14 -14.39 10.17 1.23
C GLY A 14 -15.72 10.86 0.89
N TYR A 15 -16.07 10.86 -0.40
CA TYR A 15 -17.27 11.56 -0.88
C TYR A 15 -18.54 10.96 -0.26
N ARG A 16 -19.29 11.78 0.47
CA ARG A 16 -20.51 11.38 1.22
C ARG A 16 -20.29 10.23 2.21
N CYS A 17 -19.06 9.99 2.64
CA CYS A 17 -18.74 8.94 3.61
C CYS A 17 -19.10 7.53 3.14
N ASN A 18 -19.02 7.30 1.82
CA ASN A 18 -19.38 6.03 1.20
C ASN A 18 -18.32 4.94 1.34
N PHE A 19 -17.11 5.27 1.79
CA PHE A 19 -16.01 4.32 1.93
C PHE A 19 -15.78 3.96 3.40
N GLN A 20 -15.48 2.69 3.69
CA GLN A 20 -15.21 2.20 5.04
C GLN A 20 -13.71 2.24 5.35
N CYS A 21 -13.36 2.73 6.55
CA CYS A 21 -12.01 2.58 7.10
C CYS A 21 -11.72 1.09 7.36
N ARG A 22 -10.48 0.66 7.11
CA ARG A 22 -10.00 -0.73 7.33
C ARG A 22 -8.65 -0.71 8.05
N CYS A 23 -8.56 0.09 9.10
CA CYS A 23 -7.31 0.26 9.86
C CYS A 23 -7.15 -0.82 10.93
N HIS A 24 -5.91 -1.07 11.31
CA HIS A 24 -5.57 -1.95 12.43
C HIS A 24 -6.27 -1.49 13.71
N GLU A 25 -6.80 -2.44 14.51
CA GLU A 25 -7.46 -2.17 15.80
C GLU A 25 -8.54 -1.08 15.73
N ASP A 26 -9.32 -1.03 14.65
CA ASP A 26 -10.41 -0.06 14.44
C ASP A 26 -9.99 1.42 14.55
N GLN A 27 -8.71 1.71 14.27
CA GLN A 27 -8.19 3.07 14.29
C GLN A 27 -8.96 4.00 13.34
N VAL A 28 -9.13 5.26 13.76
CA VAL A 28 -9.84 6.27 12.97
C VAL A 28 -8.98 6.69 11.78
N CYS A 29 -9.46 6.40 10.57
CA CYS A 29 -8.81 6.81 9.33
C CYS A 29 -9.08 8.28 8.99
N ASN A 30 -8.25 8.84 8.11
CA ASN A 30 -8.46 10.19 7.57
C ASN A 30 -9.82 10.29 6.85
N LYS A 31 -10.67 11.23 7.28
CA LYS A 31 -12.05 11.39 6.78
C LYS A 31 -12.16 11.72 5.29
N LYS A 32 -11.09 12.19 4.66
CA LYS A 32 -11.04 12.52 3.23
C LYS A 32 -10.34 11.43 2.42
N THR A 33 -9.17 10.99 2.87
CA THR A 33 -8.29 10.10 2.09
C THR A 33 -8.46 8.62 2.45
N GLY A 34 -8.93 8.29 3.65
CA GLY A 34 -9.03 6.91 4.14
C GLY A 34 -7.71 6.33 4.66
N GLU A 35 -6.66 7.14 4.73
CA GLU A 35 -5.34 6.72 5.23
C GLU A 35 -5.40 6.38 6.71
N CYS A 36 -4.76 5.27 7.07
CA CYS A 36 -4.68 4.78 8.43
C CYS A 36 -3.45 5.35 9.15
N PRO A 37 -3.54 5.63 10.46
CA PRO A 37 -2.37 6.02 11.25
C PRO A 37 -1.24 5.00 11.11
N GLY A 38 -0.06 5.47 10.70
CA GLY A 38 1.12 4.62 10.49
C GLY A 38 0.98 3.57 9.38
N GLY A 39 0.02 3.74 8.45
CA GLY A 39 -0.17 2.83 7.31
C GLY A 39 -0.62 1.42 7.70
N ARG A 40 -1.05 1.21 8.94
CA ARG A 40 -1.40 -0.12 9.46
C ARG A 40 -2.83 -0.50 9.13
N CYS A 41 -2.97 -1.53 8.29
CA CYS A 41 -4.26 -2.07 7.89
C CYS A 41 -4.75 -3.16 8.86
N ALA A 42 -6.06 -3.38 8.85
CA ALA A 42 -6.65 -4.58 9.43
C ALA A 42 -6.12 -5.84 8.70
N GLU A 43 -6.22 -7.00 9.35
CA GLU A 43 -5.86 -8.27 8.72
C GLU A 43 -6.60 -8.45 7.39
N GLU A 44 -5.92 -9.01 6.39
CA GLU A 44 -6.43 -9.20 5.02
C GLU A 44 -6.71 -7.92 4.21
N PHE A 45 -6.22 -6.76 4.66
CA PHE A 45 -6.29 -5.50 3.91
C PHE A 45 -4.90 -4.90 3.66
N TRP A 46 -4.74 -4.29 2.48
CA TRP A 46 -3.47 -3.75 2.01
C TRP A 46 -3.63 -2.40 1.26
N GLY A 47 -2.50 -1.79 0.92
CA GLY A 47 -2.37 -0.51 0.25
C GLY A 47 -2.40 0.67 1.22
N THR A 48 -1.98 1.85 0.76
CA THR A 48 -1.86 3.08 1.57
C THR A 48 -3.17 3.51 2.25
N ARG A 49 -4.32 3.08 1.72
CA ARG A 49 -5.66 3.35 2.24
C ARG A 49 -6.37 2.12 2.80
N CYS A 50 -5.69 0.97 2.87
CA CYS A 50 -6.22 -0.30 3.35
C CYS A 50 -7.50 -0.76 2.64
N GLN A 51 -7.67 -0.39 1.37
CA GLN A 51 -8.87 -0.74 0.58
C GLN A 51 -8.67 -1.97 -0.29
N LEU A 52 -7.45 -2.51 -0.38
CA LEU A 52 -7.15 -3.66 -1.22
C LEU A 52 -7.37 -4.94 -0.43
N SER A 53 -8.14 -5.88 -0.99
CA SER A 53 -8.33 -7.23 -0.43
C SER A 53 -7.36 -8.26 -1.03
N ASN A 54 -6.36 -7.80 -1.78
CA ASN A 54 -5.32 -8.65 -2.34
C ASN A 54 -4.03 -7.83 -2.40
N ASN A 55 -2.99 -8.28 -1.69
CA ASN A 55 -1.69 -7.62 -1.68
C ASN A 55 -1.00 -7.60 -3.05
N CYS A 56 -1.35 -8.51 -3.95
CA CYS A 56 -0.82 -8.56 -5.32
C CYS A 56 -1.59 -7.66 -6.30
N PHE A 57 -2.60 -6.94 -5.85
CA PHE A 57 -3.36 -6.03 -6.71
C PHE A 57 -2.45 -4.92 -7.25
N TYR A 58 -2.53 -4.69 -8.55
CA TYR A 58 -1.82 -3.61 -9.22
C TYR A 58 -2.69 -3.05 -10.34
N ASN A 59 -3.03 -1.77 -10.24
CA ASN A 59 -3.91 -1.05 -11.18
C ASN A 59 -3.15 -0.01 -12.03
N GLY A 60 -1.81 0.02 -11.98
CA GLY A 60 -1.03 1.04 -12.66
C GLY A 60 -0.45 2.13 -11.75
N GLU A 61 -0.82 2.17 -10.47
CA GLU A 61 -0.33 3.16 -9.52
C GLU A 61 0.87 2.63 -8.72
N ALA A 62 1.82 3.51 -8.42
CA ALA A 62 3.09 3.17 -7.75
C ALA A 62 2.92 2.74 -6.28
N ASP A 63 1.71 2.85 -5.72
CA ASP A 63 1.45 2.76 -4.28
C ASP A 63 0.57 1.54 -3.92
N ASN A 64 0.29 0.66 -4.89
CA ASN A 64 -0.73 -0.38 -4.72
C ASN A 64 -0.17 -1.81 -4.65
N TYR A 65 1.01 -2.08 -5.20
CA TYR A 65 1.55 -3.44 -5.16
C TYR A 65 2.30 -3.72 -3.86
N MET A 66 1.73 -4.62 -3.06
CA MET A 66 2.28 -5.09 -1.78
C MET A 66 2.46 -6.62 -1.74
N GLY A 67 2.50 -7.26 -2.90
CA GLY A 67 2.51 -8.71 -3.03
C GLY A 67 3.81 -9.34 -2.55
N THR A 68 3.84 -10.66 -2.44
CA THR A 68 5.01 -11.43 -1.97
C THR A 68 5.73 -12.17 -3.10
N VAL A 69 5.48 -11.80 -4.36
CA VAL A 69 6.18 -12.41 -5.50
C VAL A 69 7.67 -12.06 -5.40
N ALA A 70 8.55 -13.06 -5.41
CA ALA A 70 10.00 -12.90 -5.27
C ALA A 70 10.78 -13.38 -6.51
N VAL A 71 10.11 -13.41 -7.66
CA VAL A 71 10.67 -13.84 -8.94
C VAL A 71 10.34 -12.83 -10.02
N SER A 72 11.30 -12.58 -10.91
CA SER A 72 11.12 -11.67 -12.04
C SER A 72 10.32 -12.31 -13.18
N TYR A 73 9.95 -11.51 -14.17
CA TYR A 73 9.30 -11.99 -15.40
C TYR A 73 10.12 -13.07 -16.13
N ASN A 74 11.46 -12.98 -16.08
CA ASN A 74 12.37 -13.96 -16.67
C ASN A 74 12.72 -15.11 -15.71
N ASN A 75 11.96 -15.27 -14.61
CA ASN A 75 12.11 -16.35 -13.63
C ASN A 75 13.42 -16.31 -12.82
N TYR A 76 14.02 -15.12 -12.68
CA TYR A 76 15.17 -14.92 -11.79
C TYR A 76 14.71 -14.57 -10.38
N THR A 77 15.37 -15.16 -9.39
CA THR A 77 15.15 -14.83 -7.98
C THR A 77 15.50 -13.37 -7.71
N CYS A 78 14.59 -12.66 -7.05
CA CYS A 78 14.81 -11.30 -6.62
C CYS A 78 15.85 -11.22 -5.50
N LYS A 79 16.66 -10.17 -5.51
CA LYS A 79 17.57 -9.81 -4.41
C LYS A 79 16.82 -9.14 -3.26
N LYS A 80 17.41 -9.19 -2.07
CA LYS A 80 16.85 -8.50 -0.90
C LYS A 80 17.00 -6.98 -1.04
N TRP A 81 15.97 -6.23 -0.69
CA TRP A 81 16.00 -4.76 -0.75
C TRP A 81 16.98 -4.15 0.27
N VAL A 82 17.18 -4.81 1.42
CA VAL A 82 18.15 -4.37 2.44
C VAL A 82 19.58 -4.27 1.90
N GLU A 83 19.92 -5.03 0.85
CA GLU A 83 21.23 -4.96 0.20
C GLU A 83 21.36 -3.74 -0.73
N GLN A 84 20.25 -3.07 -1.02
CA GLN A 84 20.15 -1.90 -1.91
C GLN A 84 19.87 -0.60 -1.15
N PHE A 85 20.16 -0.56 0.16
CA PHE A 85 19.80 0.54 1.06
C PHE A 85 20.35 1.93 0.66
N HIS A 86 21.42 1.96 -0.17
CA HIS A 86 21.97 3.20 -0.71
C HIS A 86 21.03 3.91 -1.68
N PHE A 87 20.05 3.20 -2.26
CA PHE A 87 19.11 3.73 -3.25
C PHE A 87 17.66 3.75 -2.76
N TYR A 88 17.30 2.80 -1.90
CA TYR A 88 15.93 2.66 -1.41
C TYR A 88 15.90 2.49 0.10
N THR A 89 14.97 3.19 0.73
CA THR A 89 14.64 3.11 2.16
C THR A 89 13.15 2.84 2.30
N GLU A 90 12.69 2.63 3.53
CA GLU A 90 11.29 2.35 3.88
C GLU A 90 10.31 3.36 3.26
N VAL A 91 10.69 4.65 3.17
CA VAL A 91 9.84 5.72 2.64
C VAL A 91 9.60 5.62 1.12
N ASN A 92 10.36 4.79 0.42
CA ASN A 92 10.20 4.57 -1.02
C ASN A 92 9.10 3.56 -1.34
N PHE A 93 8.62 2.81 -0.35
CA PHE A 93 7.67 1.71 -0.54
C PHE A 93 6.27 2.08 -0.02
N PRO A 94 5.20 1.50 -0.59
CA PRO A 94 3.83 1.94 -0.33
C PRO A 94 3.35 1.77 1.11
N ASP A 95 3.93 0.82 1.83
CA ASP A 95 3.61 0.49 3.22
C ASP A 95 4.57 1.13 4.23
N GLY A 96 5.57 1.88 3.76
CA GLY A 96 6.58 2.46 4.63
C GLY A 96 7.44 1.41 5.32
N THR A 97 7.56 0.20 4.77
CA THR A 97 8.40 -0.87 5.34
C THR A 97 9.44 -1.33 4.34
N MET A 98 10.55 -1.88 4.86
CA MET A 98 11.58 -2.49 4.02
C MET A 98 11.13 -3.91 3.65
N PRO A 99 10.83 -4.19 2.37
CA PRO A 99 10.44 -5.51 1.95
C PRO A 99 11.62 -6.47 1.99
N GLU A 100 11.35 -7.77 2.01
CA GLU A 100 12.39 -8.81 1.89
C GLU A 100 13.02 -8.79 0.49
N ASN A 101 12.68 -9.76 -0.36
CA ASN A 101 13.05 -9.79 -1.76
C ASN A 101 11.81 -9.78 -2.68
N PHE A 102 10.69 -9.26 -2.18
CA PHE A 102 9.44 -9.21 -2.94
C PHE A 102 9.48 -8.11 -3.99
N CYS A 103 8.82 -8.30 -5.14
CA CYS A 103 8.62 -7.25 -6.10
C CYS A 103 7.95 -6.04 -5.44
N ARG A 104 8.31 -4.83 -5.86
CA ARG A 104 7.71 -3.60 -5.37
C ARG A 104 7.52 -2.61 -6.49
N THR A 105 6.58 -1.72 -6.27
CA THR A 105 6.47 -0.47 -7.00
C THR A 105 7.20 0.61 -6.22
N ALA A 106 7.77 1.57 -6.94
CA ALA A 106 8.41 2.74 -6.36
C ALA A 106 7.96 3.98 -7.13
N LYS A 107 8.14 5.17 -6.55
CA LYS A 107 7.71 6.44 -7.16
C LYS A 107 8.14 6.60 -8.62
N ASP A 108 9.36 6.17 -8.96
CA ASP A 108 9.93 6.28 -10.31
C ASP A 108 9.65 5.04 -11.19
N PHE A 109 9.12 3.96 -10.60
CA PHE A 109 8.87 2.67 -11.23
C PHE A 109 7.47 2.18 -10.88
N PRO A 110 6.45 2.58 -11.66
CA PRO A 110 5.06 2.28 -11.31
C PRO A 110 4.74 0.80 -11.45
N ARG A 111 5.47 0.01 -12.25
CA ARG A 111 5.24 -1.43 -12.41
C ARG A 111 6.01 -2.23 -11.35
N PRO A 112 5.45 -3.32 -10.79
CA PRO A 112 6.16 -4.18 -9.84
C PRO A 112 7.46 -4.71 -10.43
N TRP A 113 8.57 -4.53 -9.70
CA TRP A 113 9.91 -4.93 -10.13
C TRP A 113 10.76 -5.33 -8.94
N CYS A 114 11.91 -5.96 -9.21
CA CYS A 114 12.93 -6.25 -8.22
C CYS A 114 14.31 -6.28 -8.89
N TYR A 115 15.37 -6.12 -8.09
CA TYR A 115 16.73 -6.39 -8.56
C TYR A 115 16.96 -7.89 -8.71
N THR A 116 17.72 -8.29 -9.72
CA THR A 116 18.13 -9.68 -9.97
C THR A 116 19.64 -9.75 -10.20
N THR A 117 20.24 -10.94 -10.10
CA THR A 117 21.70 -11.17 -10.25
C THR A 117 22.11 -11.60 -11.66
N ASP A 118 21.31 -11.35 -12.69
CA ASP A 118 21.63 -11.73 -14.08
C ASP A 118 23.07 -11.39 -14.49
#